data_AF-A0A0R1V3T5-F1
#
_entry.id   AF-A0A0R1V3T5-F1
#
_cell.length_a   1.000
_cell.length_b   1.000
_cell.length_c   1.000
_cell.angle_alpha   90.00
_cell.angle_beta   90.00
_cell.angle_gamma   90.00
#
_symmetry.space_group_name_H-M   'P 1'
#
loop_
_entity.id
_entity.type
_entity.pdbx_description
1 polymer ?
#
loop_
_entity_poly.entity_id
_entity_poly.type
_entity_poly.pdbx_seq_one_letter_code
_entity_poly.pdbx_strand_id
1 'polypeptide(L)'
;MSPKIIFAITSGVVFQNKKNSIALFLKCSRKDCGKFYCLEFPCIADRFLDLREIQPSIPYTYSPHLKNDLPKNLNNTFPGFKKIYDQSLQAESMGLDEIAGVGYRKAIEFLLKEFVISKNPEKRSEIESKFLGNVINENLDDLPRIQTLAKAAVWIGNDETHFVKIHSEKDLKDMKGFLSAAALYISAELKADEAEAFINPQES
;
A
#
# COMPACT_ATOMS: atom_id res chain seq x y z
N MET A 1 34.55 12.47 15.52
CA MET A 1 34.86 12.17 14.11
C MET A 1 34.19 13.28 13.30
N SER A 2 34.97 14.16 12.67
CA SER A 2 34.43 15.29 11.92
C SER A 2 33.66 14.80 10.69
N PRO A 3 32.54 15.41 10.30
CA PRO A 3 31.77 14.99 9.13
C PRO A 3 32.63 15.11 7.87
N LYS A 4 32.69 14.04 7.07
CA LYS A 4 33.32 14.08 5.74
C LYS A 4 32.32 14.74 4.79
N ILE A 5 32.62 15.95 4.35
CA ILE A 5 31.79 16.68 3.39
C ILE A 5 32.08 16.11 2.00
N ILE A 6 31.06 15.51 1.38
CA ILE A 6 31.08 15.12 -0.03
C ILE A 6 30.05 16.01 -0.70
N PHE A 7 30.48 16.86 -1.62
CA PHE A 7 29.58 17.74 -2.37
C PHE A 7 29.73 17.45 -3.87
N ALA A 8 28.64 17.64 -4.60
CA ALA A 8 28.63 17.68 -6.06
C ALA A 8 28.04 19.04 -6.46
N ILE A 9 28.72 19.75 -7.36
CA ILE A 9 28.20 21.00 -7.91
C ILE A 9 27.40 20.62 -9.16
N THR A 10 26.10 20.88 -9.15
CA THR A 10 25.30 20.88 -10.38
C THR A 10 25.48 22.23 -11.07
N SER A 11 25.74 22.24 -12.37
CA SER A 11 25.84 23.44 -13.20
C SER A 11 24.47 24.03 -13.57
N GLY A 12 23.40 23.63 -12.88
CA GLY A 12 22.06 24.15 -13.06
C GLY A 12 21.94 25.60 -12.58
N VAL A 13 21.22 26.43 -13.35
CA VAL A 13 20.97 27.83 -13.02
C VAL A 13 20.06 27.90 -11.79
N VAL A 14 20.55 28.46 -10.68
CA VAL A 14 19.71 28.81 -9.53
C VAL A 14 18.69 29.84 -10.00
N PHE A 15 17.41 29.57 -9.77
CA PHE A 15 16.35 30.43 -10.29
C PHE A 15 16.24 31.71 -9.43
N GLN A 16 16.55 32.86 -10.04
CA GLN A 16 16.42 34.17 -9.39
C GLN A 16 14.97 34.47 -9.01
N ASN A 17 14.77 35.06 -7.81
CA ASN A 17 13.46 35.43 -7.27
C ASN A 17 12.41 34.29 -7.24
N LYS A 18 12.85 33.02 -7.23
CA LYS A 18 12.01 31.84 -7.06
C LYS A 18 12.42 31.05 -5.81
N LYS A 19 11.55 30.14 -5.37
CA LYS A 19 11.86 29.20 -4.29
C LYS A 19 12.97 28.25 -4.75
N ASN A 20 14.07 28.20 -4.01
CA ASN A 20 15.15 27.24 -4.20
C ASN A 20 15.21 26.31 -2.98
N SER A 21 15.88 25.17 -3.11
CA SER A 21 16.15 24.29 -1.97
C SER A 21 17.55 23.69 -2.02
N ILE A 22 18.10 23.46 -0.84
CA ILE A 22 19.38 22.79 -0.63
C ILE A 22 19.11 21.51 0.15
N ALA A 23 19.56 20.38 -0.38
CA ALA A 23 19.52 19.10 0.32
C ALA A 23 20.90 18.77 0.92
N LEU A 24 20.95 18.49 2.22
CA LEU A 24 22.16 18.03 2.90
C LEU A 24 22.04 16.55 3.21
N PHE A 25 22.99 15.76 2.70
CA PHE A 25 23.13 14.34 3.04
C PHE A 25 24.06 14.20 4.26
N LEU A 26 23.52 13.73 5.37
CA LEU A 26 24.20 13.68 6.65
C LEU A 26 24.33 12.24 7.12
N LYS A 27 25.40 11.93 7.85
CA LYS A 27 25.61 10.63 8.50
C LYS A 27 25.63 10.81 10.00
N CYS A 28 24.94 9.94 10.73
CA CYS A 28 24.99 9.91 12.18
C CYS A 28 26.45 9.75 12.66
N SER A 29 26.89 10.63 13.57
CA SER A 29 28.27 10.66 14.08
C SER A 29 28.57 9.56 15.10
N ARG A 30 27.54 8.90 15.63
CA ARG A 30 27.64 7.72 16.50
C ARG A 30 28.20 6.52 15.72
N LYS A 31 29.28 5.93 16.22
CA LYS A 31 30.03 4.84 15.56
C LYS A 31 29.18 3.58 15.35
N ASP A 32 28.26 3.34 16.28
CA ASP A 32 27.30 2.24 16.34
C ASP A 32 26.04 2.47 15.48
N CYS A 33 25.71 3.74 15.16
CA CYS A 33 24.53 4.05 14.36
C CYS A 33 24.83 4.06 12.86
N GLY A 34 25.74 4.93 12.40
CA GLY A 34 26.16 5.03 11.01
C GLY A 34 25.08 5.35 9.96
N LYS A 35 23.80 5.52 10.35
CA LYS A 35 22.67 5.79 9.45
C LYS A 35 22.85 7.12 8.73
N PHE A 36 22.43 7.16 7.47
CA PHE A 36 22.36 8.38 6.68
C PHE A 36 20.95 8.97 6.74
N TYR A 37 20.85 10.29 6.64
CA TYR A 37 19.59 11.03 6.57
C TYR A 37 19.76 12.26 5.69
N CYS A 38 18.66 12.75 5.12
CA CYS A 38 18.64 13.96 4.29
C CYS A 38 17.82 15.04 5.00
N LEU A 39 18.28 16.28 4.92
CA LEU A 39 17.53 17.46 5.35
C LEU A 39 17.41 18.41 4.16
N GLU A 40 16.20 18.86 3.87
CA GLU A 40 15.96 19.89 2.87
C GLU A 40 15.78 21.24 3.57
N PHE A 41 16.49 22.26 3.10
CA PHE A 41 16.38 23.63 3.57
C PHE A 41 15.86 24.51 2.44
N PRO A 42 14.62 25.00 2.51
CA PRO A 42 14.13 26.01 1.57
C PRO A 42 14.94 27.29 1.74
N CYS A 43 15.30 27.92 0.63
CA CYS A 43 16.06 29.16 0.65
C CYS A 43 15.63 30.15 -0.43
N ILE A 44 15.92 31.43 -0.17
CA ILE A 44 15.74 32.53 -1.13
C ILE A 44 17.11 33.04 -1.51
N ALA A 45 17.41 33.00 -2.82
CA ALA A 45 18.58 33.61 -3.41
C ALA A 45 18.25 35.01 -3.94
N ASP A 46 19.14 35.97 -3.73
CA ASP A 46 18.99 37.31 -4.27
C ASP A 46 19.43 37.43 -5.74
N ARG A 47 19.46 38.65 -6.28
CA ARG A 47 19.85 38.90 -7.68
C ARG A 47 21.33 38.61 -7.96
N PHE A 48 22.16 38.57 -6.91
CA PHE A 48 23.59 38.28 -6.98
C PHE A 48 23.92 36.81 -6.66
N LEU A 49 22.89 35.96 -6.50
CA LEU A 49 22.99 34.54 -6.15
C LEU A 49 23.42 34.27 -4.70
N ASP A 50 23.37 35.28 -3.84
CA ASP A 50 23.65 35.12 -2.42
C ASP A 50 22.42 34.56 -1.69
N LEU A 51 22.65 33.58 -0.80
CA LEU A 51 21.61 33.00 0.05
C LEU A 51 21.23 34.01 1.13
N ARG A 52 20.03 34.59 1.02
CA ARG A 52 19.57 35.65 1.93
C ARG A 52 18.81 35.12 3.14
N GLU A 53 18.09 34.02 2.97
CA GLU A 53 17.25 33.44 4.01
C GLU A 53 17.23 31.91 3.89
N ILE A 54 17.52 31.23 4.99
CA ILE A 54 17.39 29.77 5.12
C ILE A 54 16.19 29.51 6.03
N GLN A 55 15.18 28.82 5.50
CA GLN A 55 13.99 28.45 6.26
C GLN A 55 14.24 27.19 7.10
N PRO A 56 13.39 26.91 8.10
CA PRO A 56 13.49 25.69 8.90
C PRO A 56 13.58 24.43 8.02
N SER A 57 14.40 23.47 8.45
CA SER A 57 14.59 22.23 7.73
C SER A 57 13.28 21.47 7.60
N ILE A 58 12.96 21.02 6.39
CA ILE A 58 11.94 20.02 6.15
C ILE A 58 12.62 18.66 6.30
N PRO A 59 12.22 17.83 7.28
CA PRO A 59 12.71 16.47 7.38
C PRO A 59 12.40 15.72 6.09
N TYR A 60 13.41 15.14 5.45
CA TYR A 60 13.19 14.35 4.25
C TYR A 60 12.64 12.98 4.64
N THR A 61 11.32 12.83 4.64
CA THR A 61 10.68 11.51 4.71
C THR A 61 10.58 10.94 3.30
N TYR A 62 11.67 10.37 2.80
CA TYR A 62 11.60 9.54 1.59
C TYR A 62 10.72 8.33 1.89
N SER A 63 9.49 8.37 1.38
CA SER A 63 8.60 7.21 1.34
C SER A 63 8.51 6.80 -0.12
N PRO A 64 9.13 5.68 -0.55
CA PRO A 64 8.99 5.21 -1.93
C PRO A 64 7.51 5.03 -2.22
N HIS A 65 6.96 5.82 -3.15
CA HIS A 65 5.53 5.80 -3.42
C HIS A 65 5.13 4.43 -3.99
N LEU A 66 4.60 3.55 -3.14
CA LEU A 66 4.04 2.29 -3.58
C LEU A 66 2.75 2.59 -4.35
N LYS A 67 2.67 2.08 -5.57
CA LYS A 67 1.51 2.30 -6.44
C LYS A 67 0.62 1.07 -6.37
N ASN A 68 -0.69 1.30 -6.31
CA ASN A 68 -1.68 0.25 -6.53
C ASN A 68 -1.62 -0.20 -8.00
N ASP A 69 -1.10 -1.41 -8.19
CA ASP A 69 -0.91 -2.11 -9.44
C ASP A 69 -2.02 -3.13 -9.72
N LEU A 70 -3.04 -3.21 -8.86
CA LEU A 70 -4.16 -4.12 -9.05
C LEU A 70 -5.02 -3.73 -10.26
N PRO A 71 -5.72 -4.70 -10.88
CA PRO A 71 -6.52 -4.45 -12.06
C PRO A 71 -7.54 -3.32 -11.90
N LYS A 72 -7.72 -2.53 -12.96
CA LYS A 72 -8.62 -1.37 -12.96
C LYS A 72 -10.09 -1.77 -12.79
N ASN A 73 -10.53 -2.88 -13.38
CA ASN A 73 -11.90 -3.37 -13.23
C ASN A 73 -12.22 -3.63 -11.75
N LEU A 74 -11.32 -4.33 -11.04
CA LEU A 74 -11.45 -4.60 -9.63
C LEU A 74 -11.49 -3.33 -8.78
N ASN A 75 -10.56 -2.41 -9.03
CA ASN A 75 -10.50 -1.11 -8.34
C ASN A 75 -11.74 -0.23 -8.56
N ASN A 76 -12.39 -0.35 -9.72
CA ASN A 76 -13.61 0.40 -10.05
C ASN A 76 -14.86 -0.28 -9.45
N THR A 77 -14.93 -1.61 -9.47
CA THR A 77 -16.05 -2.38 -8.91
C THR A 77 -16.09 -2.29 -7.38
N PHE A 78 -14.92 -2.30 -6.74
CA PHE A 78 -14.77 -2.34 -5.27
C PHE A 78 -14.03 -1.11 -4.73
N PRO A 79 -14.64 0.09 -4.75
CA PRO A 79 -13.98 1.32 -4.32
C PRO A 79 -13.68 1.35 -2.81
N GLY A 80 -14.47 0.64 -2.00
CA GLY A 80 -14.24 0.47 -0.56
C GLY A 80 -12.93 -0.27 -0.30
N PHE A 81 -12.76 -1.43 -0.95
CA PHE A 81 -11.49 -2.16 -0.99
C PHE A 81 -10.33 -1.28 -1.44
N LYS A 82 -10.45 -0.63 -2.62
CA LYS A 82 -9.39 0.20 -3.20
C LYS A 82 -8.87 1.23 -2.21
N LYS A 83 -9.77 1.95 -1.55
CA LYS A 83 -9.43 3.00 -0.58
C LYS A 83 -8.57 2.45 0.56
N ILE A 84 -8.94 1.29 1.11
CA ILE A 84 -8.22 0.67 2.24
C ILE A 84 -6.87 0.13 1.77
N TYR A 85 -6.82 -0.49 0.59
CA TYR A 85 -5.58 -0.99 0.00
C TYR A 85 -4.58 0.14 -0.26
N ASP A 86 -5.03 1.27 -0.81
CA ASP A 86 -4.19 2.45 -1.06
C ASP A 86 -3.64 3.04 0.25
N GLN A 87 -4.46 3.11 1.30
CA GLN A 87 -4.00 3.55 2.64
C GLN A 87 -2.98 2.58 3.25
N SER A 88 -3.14 1.28 3.00
CA SER A 88 -2.20 0.25 3.47
C SER A 88 -0.87 0.34 2.73
N LEU A 89 -0.88 0.56 1.41
CA LEU A 89 0.32 0.86 0.62
C LEU A 89 1.03 2.12 1.11
N GLN A 90 0.29 3.16 1.51
CA GLN A 90 0.88 4.36 2.08
C GLN A 90 1.59 4.05 3.40
N ALA A 91 0.97 3.29 4.31
CA ALA A 91 1.60 2.88 5.56
C ALA A 91 2.88 2.04 5.31
N GLU A 92 2.83 1.07 4.39
CA GLU A 92 3.98 0.27 3.98
C GLU A 92 5.10 1.14 3.39
N SER A 93 4.74 2.12 2.54
CA SER A 93 5.73 3.05 1.96
C SER A 93 6.48 3.88 3.00
N MET A 94 5.87 4.07 4.17
CA MET A 94 6.45 4.80 5.30
C MET A 94 7.21 3.87 6.27
N GLY A 95 7.29 2.57 5.98
CA GLY A 95 7.89 1.56 6.86
C GLY A 95 7.08 1.30 8.14
N LEU A 96 5.78 1.57 8.12
CA LEU A 96 4.86 1.34 9.25
C LEU A 96 4.23 -0.05 9.14
N ASP A 97 5.06 -1.09 9.12
CA ASP A 97 4.67 -2.46 8.74
C ASP A 97 3.54 -3.03 9.61
N GLU A 98 3.57 -2.77 10.92
CA GLU A 98 2.51 -3.18 11.87
C GLU A 98 1.15 -2.55 11.52
N ILE A 99 1.14 -1.32 11.02
CA ILE A 99 -0.08 -0.61 10.60
C ILE A 99 -0.51 -1.06 9.20
N ALA A 100 0.46 -1.26 8.30
CA ALA A 100 0.21 -1.78 6.97
C ALA A 100 -0.42 -3.17 7.04
N GLY A 101 0.05 -4.04 7.94
CA GLY A 101 -0.50 -5.37 8.17
C GLY A 101 -1.99 -5.35 8.55
N VAL A 102 -2.35 -4.51 9.51
CA VAL A 102 -3.75 -4.29 9.91
C VAL A 102 -4.58 -3.76 8.74
N GLY A 103 -4.03 -2.81 7.98
CA GLY A 103 -4.67 -2.25 6.80
C GLY A 103 -4.94 -3.30 5.72
N TYR A 104 -3.95 -4.12 5.39
CA TYR A 104 -4.09 -5.18 4.38
C TYR A 104 -5.08 -6.26 4.80
N ARG A 105 -5.11 -6.64 6.07
CA ARG A 105 -6.14 -7.54 6.59
C ARG A 105 -7.54 -6.99 6.37
N LYS A 106 -7.74 -5.70 6.68
CA LYS A 106 -9.02 -5.02 6.42
C LYS A 106 -9.33 -4.94 4.93
N ALA A 107 -8.32 -4.75 4.07
CA ALA A 107 -8.50 -4.77 2.62
C ALA A 107 -8.98 -6.15 2.14
N ILE A 108 -8.41 -7.25 2.64
CA ILE A 108 -8.87 -8.62 2.32
C ILE A 108 -10.34 -8.80 2.70
N GLU A 109 -10.74 -8.34 3.89
CA GLU A 109 -12.14 -8.43 4.33
C GLU A 109 -13.10 -7.72 3.36
N PHE A 110 -12.79 -6.47 3.03
CA PHE A 110 -13.63 -5.67 2.12
C PHE A 110 -13.70 -6.30 0.73
N LEU A 111 -12.57 -6.73 0.18
CA LEU A 111 -12.53 -7.36 -1.14
C LEU A 111 -13.43 -8.59 -1.21
N LEU A 112 -13.28 -9.51 -0.24
CA LEU A 112 -13.99 -10.78 -0.27
C LEU A 112 -15.48 -10.61 0.01
N LYS A 113 -15.84 -9.78 1.00
CA LYS A 113 -17.26 -9.52 1.28
C LYS A 113 -17.95 -8.80 0.12
N GLU A 114 -17.34 -7.76 -0.44
CA GLU A 114 -17.93 -7.04 -1.59
C GLU A 114 -18.05 -7.96 -2.82
N PHE A 115 -17.06 -8.83 -3.05
CA PHE A 115 -17.12 -9.81 -4.14
C PHE A 115 -18.26 -10.82 -3.94
N VAL A 116 -18.37 -11.45 -2.77
CA VAL A 116 -19.46 -12.41 -2.49
C VAL A 116 -20.83 -11.73 -2.57
N ILE A 117 -20.96 -10.50 -2.06
CA ILE A 117 -22.20 -9.69 -2.18
C ILE A 117 -22.52 -9.39 -3.65
N SER A 118 -21.52 -9.13 -4.49
CA SER A 118 -21.75 -8.88 -5.92
C SER A 118 -22.36 -10.07 -6.65
N LYS A 119 -22.08 -11.29 -6.18
CA LYS A 119 -22.64 -12.56 -6.68
C LYS A 119 -23.97 -12.94 -6.01
N ASN A 120 -24.22 -12.46 -4.79
CA ASN A 120 -25.41 -12.77 -3.99
C ASN A 120 -26.01 -11.50 -3.35
N PRO A 121 -26.56 -10.55 -4.14
CA PRO A 121 -27.01 -9.25 -3.63
C PRO A 121 -28.08 -9.36 -2.52
N GLU A 122 -28.90 -10.41 -2.57
CA GLU A 122 -29.96 -10.70 -1.62
C GLU A 122 -29.45 -11.09 -0.22
N LYS A 123 -28.22 -11.58 -0.12
CA LYS A 123 -27.58 -11.99 1.15
C LYS A 123 -26.72 -10.90 1.80
N ARG A 124 -26.81 -9.65 1.30
CA ARG A 124 -25.93 -8.54 1.74
C ARG A 124 -25.83 -8.37 3.26
N SER A 125 -26.98 -8.25 3.93
CA SER A 125 -27.04 -8.04 5.39
C SER A 125 -26.41 -9.21 6.18
N GLU A 126 -26.60 -10.43 5.69
CA GLU A 126 -26.01 -11.63 6.26
C GLU A 126 -24.47 -11.62 6.09
N ILE A 127 -23.99 -11.32 4.89
CA ILE A 127 -22.55 -11.33 4.59
C ILE A 127 -21.81 -10.21 5.33
N GLU A 128 -22.40 -9.03 5.44
CA GLU A 128 -21.82 -7.90 6.16
C GLU A 128 -21.60 -8.23 7.65
N SER A 129 -22.56 -8.91 8.27
CA SER A 129 -22.53 -9.27 9.70
C SER A 129 -21.69 -10.52 10.02
N LYS A 130 -21.45 -11.40 9.03
CA LYS A 130 -20.63 -12.61 9.22
C LYS A 130 -19.14 -12.29 9.45
N PHE A 131 -18.50 -13.12 10.26
CA PHE A 131 -17.04 -13.13 10.37
C PHE A 131 -16.40 -13.57 9.06
N LEU A 132 -15.29 -12.93 8.68
CA LEU A 132 -14.59 -13.18 7.42
C LEU A 132 -14.23 -14.66 7.21
N GLY A 133 -13.81 -15.36 8.27
CA GLY A 133 -13.48 -16.79 8.18
C GLY A 133 -14.66 -17.64 7.72
N ASN A 134 -15.89 -17.30 8.15
CA ASN A 134 -17.10 -18.01 7.74
C ASN A 134 -17.45 -17.68 6.29
N VAL A 135 -17.36 -16.40 5.89
CA VAL A 135 -17.57 -15.98 4.48
C VAL A 135 -16.62 -16.75 3.56
N ILE A 136 -15.35 -16.89 3.94
CA ILE A 136 -14.37 -17.63 3.14
C ILE A 136 -14.75 -19.12 3.03
N ASN A 137 -15.17 -19.75 4.12
CA ASN A 137 -15.47 -21.18 4.13
C ASN A 137 -16.80 -21.52 3.44
N GLU A 138 -17.82 -20.68 3.59
CA GLU A 138 -19.20 -20.96 3.20
C GLU A 138 -19.61 -20.37 1.85
N ASN A 139 -18.88 -19.37 1.32
CA ASN A 139 -19.31 -18.61 0.15
C ASN A 139 -18.27 -18.54 -0.99
N LEU A 140 -17.17 -19.29 -0.88
CA LEU A 140 -16.11 -19.38 -1.90
C LEU A 140 -15.73 -20.84 -2.18
N ASP A 141 -16.62 -21.79 -1.86
CA ASP A 141 -16.43 -23.22 -2.03
C ASP A 141 -16.32 -23.65 -3.50
N ASP A 142 -17.04 -22.95 -4.38
CA ASP A 142 -16.96 -23.05 -5.84
C ASP A 142 -15.70 -22.40 -6.44
N LEU A 143 -14.99 -21.56 -5.66
CA LEU A 143 -13.81 -20.81 -6.08
C LEU A 143 -12.57 -21.20 -5.25
N PRO A 144 -12.09 -22.46 -5.34
CA PRO A 144 -11.10 -23.03 -4.42
C PRO A 144 -9.75 -22.31 -4.42
N ARG A 145 -9.36 -21.69 -5.54
CA ARG A 145 -8.13 -20.88 -5.64
C ARG A 145 -8.24 -19.60 -4.84
N ILE A 146 -9.36 -18.86 -4.99
CA ILE A 146 -9.63 -17.65 -4.21
C ILE A 146 -9.74 -18.01 -2.73
N GLN A 147 -10.46 -19.08 -2.39
CA GLN A 147 -10.60 -19.55 -1.02
C GLN A 147 -9.25 -19.87 -0.36
N THR A 148 -8.37 -20.59 -1.05
CA THR A 148 -7.04 -20.96 -0.52
C THR A 148 -6.18 -19.71 -0.25
N LEU A 149 -6.14 -18.78 -1.21
CA LEU A 149 -5.38 -17.53 -1.08
C LEU A 149 -5.93 -16.66 0.04
N ALA A 150 -7.25 -16.55 0.14
CA ALA A 150 -7.93 -15.82 1.21
C ALA A 150 -7.62 -16.41 2.60
N LYS A 151 -7.69 -17.73 2.75
CA LYS A 151 -7.34 -18.42 4.02
C LYS A 151 -5.90 -18.10 4.44
N ALA A 152 -4.95 -18.24 3.52
CA ALA A 152 -3.53 -17.98 3.79
C ALA A 152 -3.29 -16.50 4.18
N ALA A 153 -3.89 -15.56 3.46
CA ALA A 153 -3.75 -14.14 3.74
C ALA A 153 -4.37 -13.74 5.09
N VAL A 154 -5.54 -14.30 5.43
CA VAL A 154 -6.20 -14.07 6.73
C VAL A 154 -5.42 -14.71 7.88
N TRP A 155 -4.84 -15.90 7.71
CA TRP A 155 -4.01 -16.52 8.75
C TRP A 155 -2.78 -15.66 9.07
N ILE A 156 -2.09 -15.14 8.06
CA ILE A 156 -0.95 -14.22 8.30
C ILE A 156 -1.45 -12.91 8.89
N GLY A 157 -2.52 -12.32 8.37
CA GLY A 157 -3.08 -11.07 8.92
C GLY A 157 -3.61 -11.22 10.35
N ASN A 158 -4.04 -12.41 10.75
CA ASN A 158 -4.34 -12.73 12.13
C ASN A 158 -3.06 -12.64 12.97
N ASP A 159 -1.99 -13.30 12.55
CA ASP A 159 -0.71 -13.28 13.26
C ASP A 159 -0.08 -11.88 13.37
N GLU A 160 -0.19 -11.01 12.36
CA GLU A 160 0.28 -9.61 12.42
C GLU A 160 -0.48 -8.74 13.43
N THR A 161 -1.56 -9.25 14.03
CA THR A 161 -2.30 -8.57 15.11
C THR A 161 -2.07 -9.17 16.49
N HIS A 162 -1.34 -10.28 16.59
CA HIS A 162 -1.08 -10.97 17.86
C HIS A 162 0.33 -10.66 18.39
N PHE A 163 0.45 -10.57 19.72
CA PHE A 163 1.72 -10.29 20.42
C PHE A 163 2.79 -11.39 20.21
N VAL A 164 2.37 -12.60 19.84
CA VAL A 164 3.24 -13.75 19.54
C VAL A 164 2.91 -14.24 18.14
N LYS A 165 3.86 -14.15 17.19
CA LYS A 165 3.70 -14.67 15.83
C LYS A 165 3.75 -16.21 15.84
N ILE A 166 2.71 -16.86 15.30
CA ILE A 166 2.60 -18.32 15.25
C ILE A 166 3.33 -18.85 14.00
N HIS A 167 3.28 -18.12 12.89
CA HIS A 167 3.93 -18.46 11.61
C HIS A 167 5.15 -17.56 11.36
N SER A 168 6.25 -17.78 12.10
CA SER A 168 7.47 -16.97 12.00
C SER A 168 8.18 -17.02 10.63
N GLU A 169 7.83 -17.96 9.76
CA GLU A 169 8.39 -18.09 8.41
C GLU A 169 7.69 -17.22 7.35
N LYS A 170 6.59 -16.56 7.72
CA LYS A 170 5.77 -15.74 6.82
C LYS A 170 5.67 -14.31 7.31
N ASP A 171 5.68 -13.35 6.39
CA ASP A 171 5.69 -11.93 6.71
C ASP A 171 4.59 -11.13 5.96
N LEU A 172 4.60 -9.81 6.17
CA LEU A 172 3.72 -8.86 5.50
C LEU A 172 3.74 -8.98 3.96
N LYS A 173 4.91 -9.30 3.39
CA LYS A 173 5.08 -9.44 1.94
C LYS A 173 4.40 -10.70 1.44
N ASP A 174 4.45 -11.81 2.17
CA ASP A 174 3.68 -13.01 1.86
C ASP A 174 2.17 -12.74 1.90
N MET A 175 1.68 -12.07 2.95
CA MET A 175 0.26 -11.71 3.06
C MET A 175 -0.20 -10.86 1.87
N LYS A 176 0.56 -9.81 1.54
CA LYS A 176 0.29 -8.95 0.39
C LYS A 176 0.31 -9.75 -0.91
N GLY A 177 1.26 -10.67 -1.07
CA GLY A 177 1.32 -11.57 -2.23
C GLY A 177 0.06 -12.42 -2.40
N PHE A 178 -0.44 -13.01 -1.31
CA PHE A 178 -1.69 -13.79 -1.34
C PHE A 178 -2.93 -12.92 -1.61
N LEU A 179 -3.01 -11.73 -1.00
CA LEU A 179 -4.07 -10.76 -1.28
C LEU A 179 -4.07 -10.34 -2.76
N SER A 180 -2.90 -9.97 -3.31
CA SER A 180 -2.77 -9.57 -4.70
C SER A 180 -3.15 -10.70 -5.65
N ALA A 181 -2.75 -11.94 -5.36
CA ALA A 181 -3.14 -13.09 -6.15
C ALA A 181 -4.67 -13.33 -6.09
N ALA A 182 -5.29 -13.24 -4.91
CA ALA A 182 -6.74 -13.36 -4.77
C ALA A 182 -7.48 -12.28 -5.57
N ALA A 183 -6.98 -11.04 -5.53
CA ALA A 183 -7.52 -9.93 -6.32
C ALA A 183 -7.40 -10.18 -7.83
N LEU A 184 -6.29 -10.76 -8.30
CA LEU A 184 -6.14 -11.11 -9.72
C LEU A 184 -7.15 -12.18 -10.16
N TYR A 185 -7.38 -13.21 -9.33
CA TYR A 185 -8.43 -14.20 -9.62
C TYR A 185 -9.82 -13.56 -9.64
N ILE A 186 -10.17 -12.73 -8.64
CA ILE A 186 -11.45 -12.02 -8.62
C ILE A 186 -11.62 -11.11 -9.85
N SER A 187 -10.56 -10.41 -10.26
CA SER A 187 -10.57 -9.60 -11.47
C SER A 187 -10.85 -10.43 -12.73
N ALA A 188 -10.32 -11.65 -12.80
CA ALA A 188 -10.59 -12.58 -13.88
C ALA A 188 -12.05 -13.08 -13.84
N GLU A 189 -12.58 -13.43 -12.66
CA GLU A 189 -13.99 -13.82 -12.49
C GLU A 189 -14.95 -12.72 -12.97
N LEU A 190 -14.71 -11.46 -12.58
CA LEU A 190 -15.53 -10.33 -13.06
C LEU A 190 -15.50 -10.18 -14.59
N LYS A 191 -14.39 -10.55 -15.24
CA LYS A 191 -14.29 -10.53 -16.70
C LYS A 191 -14.93 -11.74 -17.35
N ALA A 192 -14.91 -12.89 -16.69
CA ALA A 192 -15.66 -14.06 -17.11
C ALA A 192 -17.16 -13.77 -17.10
N ASP A 193 -17.69 -13.16 -16.03
CA ASP A 193 -19.10 -12.75 -15.92
C ASP A 193 -19.51 -11.80 -17.06
N GLU A 194 -18.68 -10.80 -17.35
CA GLU A 194 -18.91 -9.86 -18.46
C GLU A 194 -18.96 -10.58 -19.80
N ALA A 195 -18.08 -11.57 -20.01
CA ALA A 195 -18.06 -12.37 -21.23
C ALA A 195 -19.28 -13.29 -21.34
N GLU A 196 -19.70 -13.91 -20.23
CA GLU A 196 -20.90 -14.75 -20.17
C GLU A 196 -22.16 -13.96 -20.50
N ALA A 197 -22.33 -12.77 -19.91
CA ALA A 197 -23.43 -11.87 -20.23
C ALA A 197 -23.41 -11.42 -21.71
N PHE A 198 -22.22 -11.25 -22.30
CA PHE A 198 -22.10 -10.89 -23.72
C PHE A 198 -22.51 -12.02 -24.66
N ILE A 199 -22.18 -13.27 -24.35
CA ILE A 199 -22.55 -14.43 -25.19
C ILE A 199 -23.99 -14.92 -24.95
N ASN A 200 -24.57 -14.63 -23.77
CA ASN A 200 -25.94 -14.99 -23.38
C ASN A 200 -26.81 -13.75 -23.07
N PRO A 201 -27.16 -12.92 -24.07
CA PRO A 201 -27.84 -11.64 -23.86
C PRO A 201 -29.31 -11.72 -23.40
N GLN A 202 -29.81 -12.89 -22.99
CA GLN A 202 -31.24 -13.15 -22.71
C GLN A 202 -31.44 -13.88 -21.38
N GLU A 203 -31.16 -13.23 -20.25
CA GLU A 203 -31.85 -13.44 -18.96
C GLU A 203 -31.82 -12.11 -18.19
N SER A 204 -32.62 -11.14 -18.64
CA SER A 204 -32.86 -9.87 -17.94
C SER A 204 -34.33 -9.50 -18.03
#